data_AF-A0A7K5FC80-F1
#
_entry.id   AF-A0A7K5FC80-F1
#
_cell.length_a   1.000
_cell.length_b   1.000
_cell.length_c   1.000
_cell.angle_alpha   90.00
_cell.angle_beta   90.00
_cell.angle_gamma   90.00
#
_symmetry.space_group_name_H-M   'P 1'
#
loop_
_entity.id
_entity.type
_entity.pdbx_description
1 polymer ?
#
loop_
_entity_poly.entity_id
_entity_poly.type
_entity_poly.pdbx_seq_one_letter_code
_entity_poly.pdbx_strand_id
1 'polypeptide(L)'
;ITEKFKRKDNVLQYADDLLVAGAEQSDVEEETVKLFNYRGQQGLRVSRSKVQFVEKEVKYLGHLISRGSRRLSPERIAGIVRLPVPKTVWEVRQFL
;
A
#
# COMPACT_ATOMS: atom_id res chain seq x y z
N ILE A 1 -18.04 6.44 6.84
CA ILE A 1 -17.23 5.21 7.05
C ILE A 1 -15.85 5.54 7.68
N THR A 2 -15.54 6.82 7.96
CA THR A 2 -14.16 7.31 8.00
C THR A 2 -13.71 7.82 9.38
N GLU A 3 -14.16 7.21 10.48
CA GLU A 3 -13.83 7.72 11.82
C GLU A 3 -13.16 6.70 12.75
N LYS A 4 -13.50 5.40 12.68
CA LYS A 4 -12.95 4.41 13.60
C LYS A 4 -11.49 4.01 13.34
N PHE A 5 -11.04 4.03 12.08
CA PHE A 5 -9.65 3.70 11.72
C PHE A 5 -8.77 4.93 11.44
N LYS A 6 -9.34 6.13 11.43
CA LYS A 6 -8.60 7.38 11.20
C LYS A 6 -7.69 7.79 12.38
N ARG A 7 -7.78 7.06 13.50
CA ARG A 7 -7.13 7.34 14.80
C ARG A 7 -6.22 6.21 15.31
N LYS A 8 -5.83 5.26 14.46
CA LYS A 8 -4.80 4.28 14.80
C LYS A 8 -3.53 4.65 14.05
N ASP A 9 -2.50 5.07 14.77
CA ASP A 9 -1.19 5.48 14.22
C ASP A 9 -0.48 4.39 13.38
N ASN A 10 -1.04 3.18 13.40
CA ASN A 10 -0.51 1.97 12.79
C ASN A 10 -1.19 1.59 11.47
N VAL A 11 -2.25 2.29 11.04
CA VAL A 11 -2.98 1.97 9.79
C VAL A 11 -2.94 3.16 8.83
N LEU A 12 -2.40 2.93 7.64
CA LEU A 12 -2.38 3.90 6.56
C LEU A 12 -3.36 3.45 5.46
N GLN A 13 -4.28 4.34 5.08
CA GLN A 13 -5.25 4.08 4.01
C GLN A 13 -5.10 5.09 2.88
N TYR A 14 -5.02 4.59 1.64
CA TYR A 14 -5.07 5.39 0.42
C TYR A 14 -6.05 4.74 -0.56
N ALA A 15 -7.20 5.36 -0.79
CA ALA A 15 -8.29 4.79 -1.58
C ALA A 15 -8.60 3.32 -1.15
N ASP A 16 -8.39 2.36 -2.06
CA ASP A 16 -8.61 0.94 -1.83
C ASP A 16 -7.44 0.25 -1.11
N ASP A 17 -6.24 0.84 -1.15
CA ASP A 17 -5.01 0.30 -0.59
C ASP A 17 -4.89 0.59 0.91
N LEU A 18 -4.68 -0.47 1.69
CA LEU A 18 -4.44 -0.42 3.13
C LEU A 18 -3.05 -0.95 3.45
N LEU A 19 -2.40 -0.30 4.42
CA LEU A 19 -1.16 -0.75 5.03
C LEU A 19 -1.34 -0.75 6.54
N VAL A 20 -1.01 -1.88 7.17
CA VAL A 20 -0.96 -2.00 8.63
C VAL A 20 0.52 -2.20 9.00
N ALA A 21 1.03 -1.36 9.91
CA ALA A 21 2.39 -1.40 10.40
C ALA A 21 2.39 -1.48 11.92
N GLY A 22 3.33 -2.22 12.49
CA GLY A 22 3.48 -2.37 13.94
C GLY A 22 4.87 -2.85 14.30
N ALA A 23 5.20 -2.77 15.58
CA ALA A 23 6.51 -3.18 16.09
C ALA A 23 6.64 -4.71 16.21
N GLU A 24 5.58 -5.37 16.69
CA GLU A 24 5.50 -6.81 16.82
C GLU A 24 4.65 -7.44 15.73
N GLN A 25 5.02 -8.66 15.35
CA GLN A 25 4.32 -9.43 14.33
C GLN A 25 2.91 -9.82 14.76
N SER A 26 2.77 -10.24 16.02
CA SER A 26 1.53 -10.61 16.69
C SER A 26 0.50 -9.48 16.69
N ASP A 27 0.93 -8.27 17.05
CA ASP A 27 0.08 -7.08 17.06
C ASP A 27 -0.44 -6.76 15.66
N VAL A 28 0.44 -6.79 14.65
CA VAL A 28 0.06 -6.54 13.25
C VAL A 28 -0.90 -7.62 12.74
N GLU A 29 -0.69 -8.87 13.12
CA GLU A 29 -1.57 -9.98 12.76
C GLU A 29 -2.98 -9.78 13.32
N GLU A 30 -3.10 -9.51 14.62
CA GLU A 30 -4.39 -9.30 15.29
C GLU A 30 -5.13 -8.09 14.69
N GLU A 31 -4.41 -6.99 14.46
CA GLU A 31 -4.95 -5.78 13.83
C GLU A 31 -5.39 -6.03 12.39
N THR A 32 -4.63 -6.79 11.62
CA THR A 32 -4.95 -7.16 10.23
C THR A 32 -6.20 -8.02 10.18
N VAL A 33 -6.34 -9.01 11.07
CA VAL A 33 -7.53 -9.86 11.17
C VAL A 33 -8.76 -9.04 11.55
N LYS A 34 -8.64 -8.15 12.54
CA LYS A 34 -9.73 -7.23 12.93
C LYS A 34 -10.17 -6.35 11.74
N LEU A 35 -9.20 -5.81 11.00
CA LEU A 35 -9.45 -4.97 9.83
C LEU A 35 -10.14 -5.72 8.70
N PHE A 36 -9.71 -6.95 8.41
CA PHE A 36 -10.36 -7.81 7.41
C PHE A 36 -11.77 -8.22 7.82
N ASN A 37 -11.98 -8.58 9.08
CA ASN A 37 -13.32 -8.89 9.59
C ASN A 37 -14.25 -7.68 9.50
N TYR A 38 -13.76 -6.48 9.85
CA TYR A 38 -14.52 -5.24 9.71
C TYR A 38 -14.88 -4.95 8.25
N ARG A 39 -13.92 -5.07 7.31
CA ARG A 39 -14.19 -4.89 5.88
C ARG A 39 -15.14 -5.95 5.32
N GLY A 40 -15.02 -7.19 5.77
CA GLY A 40 -15.94 -8.27 5.42
C GLY A 40 -17.38 -7.98 5.83
N GLN A 41 -17.59 -7.44 7.03
CA GLN A 41 -18.92 -7.00 7.49
C GLN A 41 -19.51 -5.85 6.67
N GLN A 42 -18.66 -5.01 6.08
CA GLN A 42 -19.08 -3.93 5.17
C GLN A 42 -19.29 -4.42 3.72
N GLY A 43 -19.18 -5.73 3.47
CA GLY A 43 -19.38 -6.33 2.14
C GLY A 43 -18.16 -6.27 1.23
N LEU A 44 -17.00 -5.83 1.72
CA LEU A 44 -15.78 -5.75 0.92
C LEU A 44 -15.10 -7.14 0.86
N ARG A 45 -14.90 -7.65 -0.37
CA ARG A 45 -14.17 -8.89 -0.59
C ARG A 45 -12.68 -8.61 -0.77
N VAL A 46 -11.86 -9.12 0.14
CA VAL A 46 -10.41 -9.03 0.06
C VAL A 46 -9.89 -10.21 -0.77
N SER A 47 -9.14 -9.94 -1.85
CA SER A 47 -8.50 -10.99 -2.64
C SER A 47 -7.27 -11.53 -1.92
N ARG A 48 -7.30 -12.80 -1.50
CA ARG A 48 -6.14 -13.46 -0.84
C ARG A 48 -4.84 -13.35 -1.65
N SER A 49 -4.93 -13.39 -2.98
CA SER A 49 -3.78 -13.26 -3.88
C SER A 49 -3.14 -11.86 -3.92
N LYS A 50 -3.85 -10.82 -3.45
CA LYS A 50 -3.36 -9.45 -3.40
C LYS A 50 -2.93 -9.02 -2.00
N VAL A 51 -3.20 -9.84 -0.99
CA VAL A 51 -2.84 -9.55 0.40
C VAL A 51 -1.39 -9.97 0.63
N GLN A 52 -0.58 -9.03 1.10
CA GLN A 52 0.73 -9.31 1.68
C GLN A 52 0.52 -9.41 3.19
N PHE A 53 0.50 -10.63 3.72
CA PHE A 53 0.13 -10.87 5.11
C PHE A 53 1.37 -10.90 5.99
N VAL A 54 1.51 -9.88 6.83
CA VAL A 54 2.50 -9.86 7.92
C VAL A 54 3.93 -10.12 7.41
N GLU A 55 4.32 -9.40 6.37
CA GLU A 55 5.65 -9.49 5.77
C GLU A 55 6.58 -8.39 6.29
N LYS A 56 7.90 -8.67 6.32
CA LYS A 56 8.92 -7.70 6.77
C LYS A 56 9.15 -6.57 5.76
N GLU A 57 8.88 -6.84 4.50
CA GLU A 57 8.93 -5.88 3.40
C GLU A 57 7.64 -6.01 2.60
N VAL A 58 6.97 -4.90 2.34
CA VAL A 58 5.69 -4.87 1.64
C VAL A 58 5.69 -3.83 0.53
N LYS A 59 5.02 -4.14 -0.58
CA LYS A 59 4.78 -3.22 -1.68
C LYS A 59 3.51 -2.42 -1.43
N TYR A 60 3.64 -1.10 -1.32
CA TYR A 60 2.54 -0.17 -1.09
C TYR A 60 2.69 1.10 -1.95
N LEU A 61 1.66 1.45 -2.73
CA LEU A 61 1.65 2.61 -3.65
C LEU A 61 2.90 2.72 -4.55
N GLY A 62 3.38 1.58 -5.06
CA GLY A 62 4.59 1.51 -5.90
C GLY A 62 5.90 1.75 -5.15
N HIS A 63 5.90 1.63 -3.83
CA HIS A 63 7.09 1.63 -2.98
C HIS A 63 7.25 0.27 -2.31
N LEU A 64 8.50 -0.15 -2.09
CA LEU A 64 8.85 -1.20 -1.14
C LEU A 64 9.11 -0.55 0.22
N ILE A 65 8.33 -0.95 1.22
CA ILE A 65 8.40 -0.45 2.59
C ILE A 65 8.94 -1.58 3.45
N SER A 66 10.03 -1.31 4.15
CA SER A 66 10.60 -2.21 5.16
C SER A 66 10.96 -1.42 6.42
N ARG A 67 11.40 -2.11 7.47
CA ARG A 67 11.70 -1.48 8.77
C ARG A 67 12.69 -0.32 8.62
N GLY A 68 12.20 0.91 8.81
CA GLY A 68 13.00 2.13 8.72
C GLY A 68 13.46 2.52 7.32
N SER A 69 12.99 1.86 6.26
CA SER A 69 13.39 2.18 4.89
C SER A 69 12.21 2.15 3.91
N ARG A 70 12.24 3.10 2.97
CA ARG A 70 11.27 3.19 1.86
C ARG A 70 12.04 3.32 0.56
N ARG A 71 11.81 2.41 -0.37
CA ARG A 71 12.43 2.39 -1.70
C ARG A 71 11.34 2.39 -2.76
N LEU A 72 11.63 2.90 -3.96
CA LEU A 72 10.74 2.71 -5.10
C LEU A 72 10.74 1.24 -5.49
N SER A 73 9.58 0.69 -5.84
CA SER A 73 9.54 -0.69 -6.31
C SER A 73 10.32 -0.82 -7.63
N PRO A 74 11.03 -1.92 -7.87
CA PRO A 74 11.80 -2.12 -9.11
C PRO A 74 10.91 -2.02 -10.35
N GLU A 75 9.65 -2.44 -10.26
CA GLU A 75 8.65 -2.27 -11.32
C GLU A 75 8.36 -0.80 -11.64
N ARG A 76 8.28 0.07 -10.62
CA ARG A 76 8.05 1.50 -10.82
C ARG A 76 9.27 2.17 -11.44
N ILE A 77 10.47 1.78 -11.00
CA ILE A 77 11.73 2.25 -11.59
C ILE A 77 11.82 1.80 -13.05
N ALA A 78 11.56 0.52 -13.34
CA ALA A 78 11.59 -0.01 -14.70
C ALA A 78 10.54 0.66 -15.59
N GLY A 79 9.35 0.95 -15.04
CA GLY A 79 8.32 1.72 -15.73
C GLY A 79 8.82 3.10 -16.15
N ILE A 80 9.43 3.85 -15.22
CA ILE A 80 9.99 5.19 -15.50
C ILE A 80 11.13 5.12 -16.52
N VAL A 81 12.06 4.17 -16.38
CA VAL A 81 13.21 4.01 -17.29
C VAL A 81 12.78 3.65 -18.72
N ARG A 82 11.66 2.93 -18.88
CA ARG A 82 11.12 2.54 -20.19
C ARG A 82 10.26 3.63 -20.85
N LEU A 83 9.99 4.74 -20.17
CA LEU A 83 9.17 5.80 -20.76
C LEU A 83 9.89 6.38 -21.99
N PRO A 84 9.19 6.53 -23.13
CA PRO A 84 9.77 7.20 -24.29
C PRO A 84 10.05 8.66 -23.95
N VAL A 85 11.08 9.23 -24.59
CA VAL A 85 11.38 10.66 -24.45
C VAL A 85 10.15 11.45 -24.95
N PRO A 86 9.52 12.28 -24.12
CA PRO A 86 8.35 13.04 -24.51
C PRO A 86 8.71 13.99 -25.65
N LYS A 87 7.90 14.01 -26.72
CA LYS A 87 8.14 14.82 -27.91
C LYS A 87 7.25 16.07 -27.95
N THR A 88 6.18 16.07 -27.16
CA THR A 88 5.18 17.14 -27.13
C THR A 88 5.07 17.78 -25.75
N VAL A 89 4.63 19.04 -25.71
CA VAL A 89 4.38 19.77 -24.44
C VAL A 89 3.39 19.01 -23.54
N TRP A 90 2.44 18.29 -24.14
CA TRP A 90 1.48 17.49 -23.40
C TRP A 90 2.12 16.26 -22.75
N GLU A 91 2.97 15.53 -23.47
CA GLU A 91 3.73 14.41 -22.91
C GLU A 91 4.73 14.88 -21.84
N VAL A 92 5.35 16.05 -22.00
CA VAL A 92 6.21 16.66 -20.97
C VAL A 92 5.42 16.95 -19.69
N ARG A 93 4.18 17.45 -19.80
CA ARG A 93 3.30 17.69 -18.65
C ARG A 93 2.78 16.42 -17.98
N GLN A 94 2.69 15.30 -18.70
CA GLN A 94 2.35 14.02 -18.09
C GLN A 94 3.55 13.35 -17.41
N PHE A 95 4.77 13.66 -17.87
CA PHE A 95 6.00 13.10 -17.32
C PHE A 95 6.42 13.77 -15.99
N LEU A 96 6.22 15.09 -15.87
CA LEU A 96 6.53 15.90 -14.68
C LEU A 96 5.41 15.85 -13.63
#